data_AF-A0A353GKL7-F1
#
_entry.id   AF-A0A353GKL7-F1
#
_cell.length_a   1.000
_cell.length_b   1.000
_cell.length_c   1.000
_cell.angle_alpha   90.00
_cell.angle_beta   90.00
_cell.angle_gamma   90.00
#
_symmetry.space_group_name_H-M   'P 1'
#
loop_
_entity.id
_entity.type
_entity.pdbx_description
1 polymer ?
#
loop_
_entity_poly.entity_id
_entity_poly.type
_entity_poly.pdbx_seq_one_letter_code
_entity_poly.pdbx_strand_id
1 'polypeptide(L)'
;MNLSTESSSRSFFFWGCLLLVLLGVFVFYPVCFATFNWDDHVIINPENFQPAGSLATLWLNPRTAIAGDYWPLDYTSHWMEFQLWGMNARGYHLVNLALHLFNACLLWYLLQRIAVRGALLVAILFTLHPMQVSSVAWIVERKDLLNTLFYFLAFAAWMRFDEKPGWTRYLITAIFFVASLLCKSMSITWPVAALLYIWWRTGRVNRRRIYAAAFLLALAFPLVFIRPLLGWVTPPLGIAPLSWMEKIILVGRNWCFYASKLVWPLEHVAVYPKWDINPHHAILFCFPATMVLVLAALWILRNRIGRGPFAATAFYTLTLSPILGLISWSLLKTTYVQDHYQYIASIGPFLLGAYAFEMYAPRWFRFVKKPEIVAYAPLSIFLLIPLSVLANYHAALYHDRETLFRENYRRYPTATSVALQYASGLLNNRKTMSAYPIIDHAIALDPQLAANWQVKGNILYNLNRLSEARTVYERALVLDPQDADSIFGYTTVLLKLTPPEAERAITLLEQALQRMPANNFLHENMAKALLLNGQADKALVHFETALRADPFNADLLNQYHQAQTTCSAPQKTLRVP
;
A
#
# COMPACT_ATOMS: atom_id res chain seq x y z
N MET A 1 -10.92 -24.47 -40.62
CA MET A 1 -10.16 -23.78 -39.54
C MET A 1 -9.35 -24.85 -38.84
N ASN A 2 -8.02 -24.78 -38.98
CA ASN A 2 -7.11 -25.91 -38.77
C ASN A 2 -6.75 -26.11 -37.28
N LEU A 3 -6.86 -27.35 -36.79
CA LEU A 3 -6.42 -27.77 -35.46
C LEU A 3 -4.92 -27.48 -35.19
N SER A 4 -4.09 -27.39 -36.24
CA SER A 4 -2.66 -27.06 -36.14
C SER A 4 -2.39 -25.61 -35.74
N THR A 5 -3.22 -24.65 -36.19
CA THR A 5 -3.06 -23.23 -35.84
C THR A 5 -3.51 -22.91 -34.41
N GLU A 6 -4.52 -23.61 -33.89
CA GLU A 6 -4.94 -23.47 -32.50
C GLU A 6 -3.94 -24.10 -31.52
N SER A 7 -3.38 -25.26 -31.86
CA SER A 7 -2.34 -25.91 -31.04
C SER A 7 -1.08 -25.04 -30.91
N SER A 8 -0.63 -24.44 -32.01
CA SER A 8 0.51 -23.52 -32.02
C SER A 8 0.26 -22.26 -31.17
N SER A 9 -0.96 -21.70 -31.22
CA SER A 9 -1.34 -20.54 -30.41
C SER A 9 -1.41 -20.86 -28.91
N ARG A 10 -1.96 -22.02 -28.53
CA ARG A 10 -2.00 -22.48 -27.12
C ARG A 10 -0.61 -22.77 -26.58
N SER A 11 0.26 -23.38 -27.39
CA SER A 11 1.66 -23.63 -27.04
C SER A 11 2.41 -22.32 -26.82
N PHE A 12 2.27 -21.35 -27.73
CA PHE A 12 2.89 -20.02 -27.57
C PHE A 12 2.44 -19.34 -26.29
N PHE A 13 1.13 -19.34 -26.00
CA PHE A 13 0.59 -18.80 -24.76
C PHE A 13 1.16 -19.52 -23.52
N PHE A 14 1.22 -20.84 -23.52
CA PHE A 14 1.80 -21.57 -22.39
C PHE A 14 3.27 -21.18 -22.13
N TRP A 15 4.10 -21.16 -23.18
CA TRP A 15 5.53 -20.86 -23.04
C TRP A 15 5.80 -19.41 -22.62
N GLY A 16 5.01 -18.44 -23.10
CA GLY A 16 5.17 -17.07 -22.63
C GLY A 16 4.71 -16.87 -21.19
N CYS A 17 3.67 -17.59 -20.73
CA CYS A 17 3.28 -17.56 -19.31
C CYS A 17 4.39 -18.16 -18.45
N LEU A 18 4.96 -19.29 -18.88
CA LEU A 18 6.09 -19.91 -18.18
C LEU A 18 7.29 -18.95 -18.12
N LEU A 19 7.60 -18.25 -19.23
CA LEU A 19 8.65 -17.24 -19.26
C LEU A 19 8.39 -16.12 -18.24
N LEU A 20 7.18 -15.55 -18.21
CA LEU A 20 6.81 -14.49 -17.26
C LEU A 20 6.94 -14.97 -15.81
N VAL A 21 6.51 -16.20 -15.53
CA VAL A 21 6.63 -16.82 -14.20
C VAL A 21 8.10 -16.98 -13.81
N LEU A 22 8.93 -17.59 -14.66
CA LEU A 22 10.35 -17.80 -14.36
C LEU A 22 11.10 -16.49 -14.14
N LEU A 23 10.85 -15.50 -15.01
CA LEU A 23 11.44 -14.17 -14.91
C LEU A 23 11.02 -13.46 -13.62
N GLY A 24 9.73 -13.42 -13.31
CA GLY A 24 9.24 -12.74 -12.13
C GLY A 24 9.63 -13.44 -10.83
N VAL A 25 9.65 -14.78 -10.78
CA VAL A 25 10.19 -15.53 -9.62
C VAL A 25 11.65 -15.17 -9.42
N PHE A 26 12.48 -15.17 -10.47
CA PHE A 26 13.89 -14.82 -10.36
C PHE A 26 14.10 -13.41 -9.81
N VAL A 27 13.35 -12.42 -10.33
CA VAL A 27 13.46 -11.03 -9.88
C VAL A 27 12.96 -10.82 -8.46
N PHE A 28 11.83 -11.40 -8.07
CA PHE A 28 11.20 -11.14 -6.77
C PHE A 28 11.52 -12.17 -5.69
N TYR A 29 12.36 -13.17 -5.97
CA TYR A 29 12.78 -14.18 -5.00
C TYR A 29 13.23 -13.63 -3.64
N PRO A 30 13.96 -12.50 -3.54
CA PRO A 30 14.37 -11.95 -2.23
C PRO A 30 13.20 -11.67 -1.28
N VAL A 31 12.02 -11.34 -1.81
CA VAL A 31 10.81 -11.05 -1.03
C VAL A 31 10.37 -12.26 -0.19
N CYS A 32 10.67 -13.49 -0.63
CA CYS A 32 10.33 -14.70 0.13
C CYS A 32 11.08 -14.83 1.47
N PHE A 33 12.11 -14.01 1.69
CA PHE A 33 12.90 -13.94 2.92
C PHE A 33 12.60 -12.69 3.75
N ALA A 34 11.71 -11.82 3.26
CA ALA A 34 11.32 -10.63 3.97
C ALA A 34 10.45 -10.92 5.20
N THR A 35 10.51 -9.99 6.14
CA THR A 35 9.69 -9.91 7.34
C THR A 35 8.61 -8.86 7.16
N PHE A 36 7.65 -8.82 8.08
CA PHE A 36 6.64 -7.77 8.11
C PHE A 36 7.31 -6.39 8.25
N ASN A 37 6.90 -5.44 7.41
CA ASN A 37 7.45 -4.11 7.32
C ASN A 37 6.42 -3.04 7.64
N TRP A 38 6.92 -1.86 8.02
CA TRP A 38 6.14 -0.64 8.16
C TRP A 38 4.79 -0.84 8.89
N ASP A 39 3.65 -0.73 8.22
CA ASP A 39 2.29 -0.88 8.75
C ASP A 39 1.71 -2.30 8.59
N ASP A 40 2.49 -3.28 8.12
CA ASP A 40 2.03 -4.67 7.99
C ASP A 40 1.51 -5.22 9.33
N HIS A 41 2.19 -4.92 10.44
CA HIS A 41 1.77 -5.32 11.79
C HIS A 41 0.54 -4.59 12.31
N VAL A 42 0.22 -3.44 11.72
CA VAL A 42 -0.97 -2.67 12.11
C VAL A 42 -2.19 -3.37 11.52
N ILE A 43 -2.13 -3.75 10.24
CA ILE A 43 -3.22 -4.43 9.53
C ILE A 43 -3.30 -5.91 9.90
N ILE A 44 -2.17 -6.62 9.88
CA ILE A 44 -2.06 -8.02 10.25
C ILE A 44 -1.74 -8.09 11.74
N ASN A 45 -2.79 -7.88 12.52
CA ASN A 45 -2.76 -7.97 13.97
C ASN A 45 -3.58 -9.19 14.41
N PRO A 46 -2.99 -10.10 15.23
CA PRO A 46 -3.72 -11.21 15.83
C PRO A 46 -5.06 -10.81 16.47
N GLU A 47 -5.14 -9.63 17.11
CA GLU A 47 -6.36 -9.12 17.74
C GLU A 47 -7.52 -8.98 16.75
N ASN A 48 -7.23 -8.52 15.53
CA ASN A 48 -8.22 -8.29 14.49
C ASN A 48 -8.58 -9.57 13.72
N PHE A 49 -7.67 -10.55 13.70
CA PHE A 49 -7.79 -11.76 12.87
C PHE A 49 -7.94 -13.06 13.66
N GLN A 50 -8.28 -13.02 14.95
CA GLN A 50 -8.72 -14.21 15.70
C GLN A 50 -9.89 -14.92 15.00
N PRO A 51 -10.00 -16.27 15.06
CA PRO A 51 -11.11 -17.03 14.45
C PRO A 51 -12.50 -16.61 14.96
N ALA A 52 -12.57 -16.10 16.19
CA ALA A 52 -13.80 -15.60 16.81
C ALA A 52 -14.19 -14.18 16.32
N GLY A 53 -13.27 -13.46 15.68
CA GLY A 53 -13.57 -12.24 14.94
C GLY A 53 -14.32 -12.60 13.67
N SER A 54 -15.65 -12.47 13.71
CA SER A 54 -16.48 -12.89 12.57
C SER A 54 -16.09 -12.09 11.32
N LEU A 55 -15.96 -12.77 10.15
CA LEU A 55 -15.89 -12.09 8.84
C LEU A 55 -16.99 -11.02 8.70
N ALA A 56 -18.14 -11.24 9.34
CA ALA A 56 -19.20 -10.25 9.43
C ALA A 56 -18.74 -8.94 10.09
N THR A 57 -17.91 -8.97 11.12
CA THR A 57 -17.30 -7.77 11.72
C THR A 57 -16.44 -7.03 10.71
N LEU A 58 -15.55 -7.73 9.98
CA LEU A 58 -14.71 -7.12 8.93
C LEU A 58 -15.53 -6.48 7.80
N TRP A 59 -16.73 -6.99 7.52
CA TRP A 59 -17.60 -6.51 6.44
C TRP A 59 -18.68 -5.51 6.87
N LEU A 60 -19.07 -5.53 8.15
CA LEU A 60 -20.23 -4.77 8.67
C LEU A 60 -19.85 -3.74 9.73
N ASN A 61 -18.63 -3.78 10.27
CA ASN A 61 -18.16 -2.81 11.26
C ASN A 61 -17.07 -1.91 10.64
N PRO A 62 -17.42 -0.72 10.13
CA PRO A 62 -16.44 0.21 9.58
C PRO A 62 -15.39 0.68 10.58
N ARG A 63 -15.62 0.50 11.90
CA ARG A 63 -14.61 0.83 12.93
C ARG A 63 -13.44 -0.16 12.96
N THR A 64 -13.53 -1.29 12.25
CA THR A 64 -12.37 -2.14 11.93
C THR A 64 -11.62 -1.65 10.68
N ALA A 65 -11.89 -0.43 10.19
CA ALA A 65 -11.02 0.25 9.22
C ALA A 65 -9.67 0.50 9.90
N ILE A 66 -8.77 -0.47 9.77
CA ILE A 66 -7.42 -0.37 10.31
C ILE A 66 -6.69 0.71 9.51
N ALA A 67 -6.13 1.70 10.21
CA ALA A 67 -5.45 2.86 9.61
C ALA A 67 -6.34 3.81 8.77
N GLY A 68 -7.67 3.79 8.97
CA GLY A 68 -8.58 4.78 8.39
C GLY A 68 -9.04 4.50 6.95
N ASP A 69 -8.60 3.41 6.34
CA ASP A 69 -9.10 2.94 5.04
C ASP A 69 -9.89 1.63 5.21
N TYR A 70 -10.85 1.37 4.32
CA TYR A 70 -11.74 0.21 4.42
C TYR A 70 -11.78 -0.59 3.12
N TRP A 71 -11.04 -1.70 3.08
CA TRP A 71 -10.93 -2.61 1.94
C TRP A 71 -11.30 -4.05 2.36
N PRO A 72 -12.62 -4.35 2.49
CA PRO A 72 -13.06 -5.59 3.14
C PRO A 72 -12.63 -6.85 2.39
N LEU A 73 -12.48 -6.80 1.07
CA LEU A 73 -12.04 -7.96 0.29
C LEU A 73 -10.53 -8.21 0.47
N ASP A 74 -9.74 -7.16 0.60
CA ASP A 74 -8.32 -7.24 0.93
C ASP A 74 -8.11 -7.76 2.36
N TYR A 75 -8.85 -7.23 3.34
CA TYR A 75 -8.83 -7.73 4.70
C TYR A 75 -9.30 -9.18 4.83
N THR A 76 -10.31 -9.58 4.04
CA THR A 76 -10.73 -10.99 3.96
C THR A 76 -9.58 -11.88 3.48
N SER A 77 -8.80 -11.41 2.50
CA SER A 77 -7.62 -12.13 2.03
C SER A 77 -6.56 -12.30 3.12
N HIS A 78 -6.23 -11.22 3.84
CA HIS A 78 -5.28 -11.28 4.96
C HIS A 78 -5.78 -12.13 6.13
N TRP A 79 -7.07 -12.06 6.44
CA TRP A 79 -7.70 -12.90 7.46
C TRP A 79 -7.59 -14.38 7.12
N MET A 80 -7.92 -14.77 5.88
CA MET A 80 -7.82 -16.17 5.43
C MET A 80 -6.39 -16.71 5.58
N GLU A 81 -5.39 -15.90 5.21
CA GLU A 81 -3.99 -16.28 5.32
C GLU A 81 -3.48 -16.35 6.75
N PHE A 82 -3.95 -15.43 7.60
CA PHE A 82 -3.65 -15.49 9.02
C PHE A 82 -4.11 -16.82 9.63
N GLN A 83 -5.26 -17.37 9.19
CA GLN A 83 -5.70 -18.70 9.61
C GLN A 83 -4.79 -19.83 9.08
N LEU A 84 -4.15 -19.65 7.92
CA LEU A 84 -3.33 -20.69 7.29
C LEU A 84 -1.90 -20.74 7.84
N TRP A 85 -1.30 -19.59 8.16
CA TRP A 85 0.11 -19.53 8.57
C TRP A 85 0.43 -18.49 9.65
N GLY A 86 -0.57 -17.87 10.28
CA GLY A 86 -0.38 -16.93 11.39
C GLY A 86 0.60 -15.81 11.05
N MET A 87 1.52 -15.50 11.97
CA MET A 87 2.54 -14.45 11.79
C MET A 87 3.76 -14.89 10.96
N ASN A 88 3.61 -15.87 10.05
CA ASN A 88 4.69 -16.23 9.12
C ASN A 88 4.61 -15.41 7.83
N ALA A 89 5.44 -14.36 7.75
CA ALA A 89 5.49 -13.43 6.60
C ALA A 89 5.69 -14.10 5.24
N ARG A 90 6.36 -15.27 5.19
CA ARG A 90 6.67 -15.95 3.92
C ARG A 90 5.43 -16.32 3.12
N GLY A 91 4.36 -16.77 3.78
CA GLY A 91 3.12 -17.13 3.11
C GLY A 91 2.49 -15.93 2.40
N TYR A 92 2.43 -14.79 3.08
CA TYR A 92 1.90 -13.54 2.55
C TYR A 92 2.66 -13.06 1.30
N HIS A 93 3.99 -13.11 1.36
CA HIS A 93 4.85 -12.74 0.24
C HIS A 93 4.70 -13.67 -0.97
N LEU A 94 4.56 -14.99 -0.74
CA LEU A 94 4.34 -15.96 -1.82
C LEU A 94 3.01 -15.71 -2.55
N VAL A 95 1.95 -15.35 -1.82
CA VAL A 95 0.67 -14.99 -2.44
C VAL A 95 0.76 -13.68 -3.22
N ASN A 96 1.44 -12.66 -2.69
CA ASN A 96 1.66 -11.41 -3.44
C ASN A 96 2.44 -11.68 -4.74
N LEU A 97 3.50 -12.47 -4.68
CA LEU A 97 4.25 -12.87 -5.87
C LEU A 97 3.35 -13.63 -6.86
N ALA A 98 2.59 -14.63 -6.40
CA ALA A 98 1.68 -15.39 -7.26
C ALA A 98 0.63 -14.51 -7.94
N LEU A 99 0.02 -13.56 -7.20
CA LEU A 99 -0.94 -12.60 -7.74
C LEU A 99 -0.30 -11.70 -8.80
N HIS A 100 0.93 -11.21 -8.56
CA HIS A 100 1.65 -10.40 -9.54
C HIS A 100 1.92 -11.16 -10.85
N LEU A 101 2.40 -12.41 -10.75
CA LEU A 101 2.66 -13.25 -11.93
C LEU A 101 1.36 -13.60 -12.68
N PHE A 102 0.28 -13.87 -11.94
CA PHE A 102 -1.02 -14.11 -12.54
C PHE A 102 -1.54 -12.86 -13.26
N ASN A 103 -1.40 -11.68 -12.66
CA ASN A 103 -1.74 -10.41 -13.30
C ASN A 103 -0.92 -10.16 -14.56
N ALA A 104 0.38 -10.47 -14.57
CA ALA A 104 1.21 -10.35 -15.77
C ALA A 104 0.74 -11.29 -16.90
N CYS A 105 0.43 -12.54 -16.58
CA CYS A 105 -0.11 -13.50 -17.55
C CYS A 105 -1.50 -13.07 -18.08
N LEU A 106 -2.37 -12.56 -17.19
CA LEU A 106 -3.70 -12.08 -17.54
C LEU A 106 -3.64 -10.80 -18.38
N LEU A 107 -2.72 -9.89 -18.08
CA LEU A 107 -2.44 -8.70 -18.89
C LEU A 107 -2.03 -9.13 -20.30
N TRP A 108 -1.10 -10.07 -20.41
CA TRP A 108 -0.67 -10.57 -21.71
C TRP A 108 -1.81 -11.21 -22.50
N TYR A 109 -2.64 -12.03 -21.84
CA TYR A 109 -3.86 -12.60 -22.45
C TYR A 109 -4.79 -11.52 -22.99
N LEU A 110 -5.06 -10.47 -22.21
CA LEU A 110 -5.93 -9.36 -22.62
C LEU A 110 -5.35 -8.60 -23.80
N LEU A 111 -4.05 -8.27 -23.76
CA LEU A 111 -3.36 -7.54 -24.83
C LEU A 111 -3.29 -8.34 -26.13
N GLN A 112 -3.07 -9.66 -26.06
CA GLN A 112 -3.17 -10.54 -27.22
C GLN A 112 -4.58 -10.55 -27.81
N ARG A 113 -5.61 -10.67 -26.96
CA ARG A 113 -7.01 -10.73 -27.41
C ARG A 113 -7.42 -9.47 -28.17
N ILE A 114 -6.87 -8.32 -27.80
CA ILE A 114 -7.12 -7.04 -28.50
C ILE A 114 -6.12 -6.75 -29.62
N ALA A 115 -5.25 -7.73 -29.95
CA ALA A 115 -4.24 -7.69 -31.00
C ALA A 115 -3.25 -6.52 -30.88
N VAL A 116 -2.80 -6.23 -29.66
CA VAL A 116 -1.73 -5.25 -29.42
C VAL A 116 -0.39 -5.80 -29.91
N ARG A 117 0.28 -5.06 -30.78
CA ARG A 117 1.66 -5.32 -31.19
C ARG A 117 2.59 -5.13 -30.00
N GLY A 118 3.44 -6.11 -29.71
CA GLY A 118 4.33 -6.09 -28.54
C GLY A 118 3.68 -6.49 -27.23
N ALA A 119 2.51 -7.17 -27.26
CA ALA A 119 1.77 -7.57 -26.05
C ALA A 119 2.64 -8.34 -25.02
N LEU A 120 3.51 -9.24 -25.49
CA LEU A 120 4.41 -9.99 -24.59
C LEU A 120 5.46 -9.06 -23.95
N LEU A 121 6.03 -8.12 -24.72
CA LEU A 121 6.98 -7.15 -24.21
C LEU A 121 6.35 -6.24 -23.14
N VAL A 122 5.09 -5.82 -23.32
CA VAL A 122 4.37 -5.06 -22.27
C VAL A 122 4.24 -5.87 -20.98
N ALA A 123 3.90 -7.17 -21.09
CA ALA A 123 3.80 -8.03 -19.92
C ALA A 123 5.16 -8.30 -19.26
N ILE A 124 6.24 -8.44 -20.04
CA ILE A 124 7.61 -8.56 -19.54
C ILE A 124 8.02 -7.28 -18.79
N LEU A 125 7.80 -6.10 -19.37
CA LEU A 125 8.05 -4.82 -18.70
C LEU A 125 7.23 -4.72 -17.41
N PHE A 126 5.94 -5.03 -17.46
CA PHE A 126 5.08 -5.06 -16.28
C PHE A 126 5.54 -6.07 -15.21
N THR A 127 6.21 -7.15 -15.59
CA THR A 127 6.73 -8.14 -14.63
C THR A 127 8.07 -7.70 -14.02
N LEU A 128 8.93 -7.07 -14.83
CA LEU A 128 10.33 -6.82 -14.44
C LEU A 128 10.59 -5.42 -13.89
N HIS A 129 9.65 -4.49 -14.04
CA HIS A 129 9.93 -3.08 -13.77
C HIS A 129 10.05 -2.78 -12.26
N PRO A 130 11.06 -2.02 -11.80
CA PRO A 130 11.26 -1.70 -10.38
C PRO A 130 10.08 -1.02 -9.69
N MET A 131 9.28 -0.26 -10.45
CA MET A 131 8.04 0.37 -9.96
C MET A 131 7.01 -0.62 -9.39
N GLN A 132 7.11 -1.90 -9.75
CA GLN A 132 6.16 -2.93 -9.33
C GLN A 132 6.53 -3.52 -7.97
N VAL A 133 7.78 -3.31 -7.51
CA VAL A 133 8.35 -3.93 -6.31
C VAL A 133 7.52 -3.66 -5.08
N SER A 134 7.14 -2.41 -4.83
CA SER A 134 6.37 -2.07 -3.63
C SER A 134 5.02 -2.79 -3.57
N SER A 135 4.38 -3.07 -4.72
CA SER A 135 3.12 -3.82 -4.76
C SER A 135 3.30 -5.31 -4.46
N VAL A 136 4.49 -5.86 -4.74
CA VAL A 136 4.81 -7.29 -4.51
C VAL A 136 5.40 -7.51 -3.12
N ALA A 137 6.31 -6.63 -2.71
CA ALA A 137 7.16 -6.80 -1.55
C ALA A 137 6.54 -6.29 -0.24
N TRP A 138 5.68 -5.27 -0.30
CA TRP A 138 4.94 -4.80 0.87
C TRP A 138 3.67 -5.63 1.05
N ILE A 139 3.51 -6.33 2.18
CA ILE A 139 2.45 -7.33 2.33
C ILE A 139 1.07 -6.69 2.19
N VAL A 140 0.82 -5.59 2.90
CA VAL A 140 -0.49 -4.91 2.88
C VAL A 140 -0.76 -4.10 1.60
N GLU A 141 0.22 -3.98 0.70
CA GLU A 141 -0.04 -3.46 -0.65
C GLU A 141 -0.65 -4.51 -1.59
N ARG A 142 -0.94 -5.71 -1.06
CA ARG A 142 -1.76 -6.71 -1.75
C ARG A 142 -3.02 -6.13 -2.37
N LYS A 143 -3.63 -5.14 -1.72
CA LYS A 143 -4.79 -4.41 -2.24
C LYS A 143 -4.60 -4.02 -3.71
N ASP A 144 -3.41 -3.60 -4.15
CA ASP A 144 -3.13 -3.30 -5.57
C ASP A 144 -3.14 -4.54 -6.47
N LEU A 145 -2.59 -5.65 -6.01
CA LEU A 145 -2.52 -6.91 -6.76
C LEU A 145 -3.91 -7.52 -6.95
N LEU A 146 -4.70 -7.60 -5.87
CA LEU A 146 -6.09 -8.07 -5.93
C LEU A 146 -6.97 -7.11 -6.73
N ASN A 147 -6.80 -5.80 -6.52
CA ASN A 147 -7.49 -4.78 -7.29
C ASN A 147 -7.27 -4.99 -8.79
N THR A 148 -6.02 -5.18 -9.20
CA THR A 148 -5.64 -5.38 -10.61
C THR A 148 -6.19 -6.67 -11.20
N LEU A 149 -6.15 -7.76 -10.42
CA LEU A 149 -6.75 -9.04 -10.82
C LEU A 149 -8.22 -8.85 -11.22
N PHE A 150 -9.01 -8.25 -10.32
CA PHE A 150 -10.43 -8.03 -10.58
C PHE A 150 -10.67 -6.95 -11.65
N TYR A 151 -9.82 -5.93 -11.75
CA TYR A 151 -9.84 -4.92 -12.81
C TYR A 151 -9.68 -5.57 -14.21
N PHE A 152 -8.74 -6.50 -14.34
CA PHE A 152 -8.51 -7.27 -15.57
C PHE A 152 -9.61 -8.29 -15.86
N LEU A 153 -10.11 -9.00 -14.84
CA LEU A 153 -11.25 -9.92 -15.01
C LEU A 153 -12.53 -9.18 -15.43
N ALA A 154 -12.77 -7.99 -14.89
CA ALA A 154 -13.85 -7.10 -15.33
C ALA A 154 -13.67 -6.72 -16.81
N PHE A 155 -12.44 -6.37 -17.24
CA PHE A 155 -12.13 -6.13 -18.66
C PHE A 155 -12.39 -7.36 -19.54
N ALA A 156 -11.95 -8.54 -19.12
CA ALA A 156 -12.17 -9.80 -19.84
C ALA A 156 -13.67 -10.10 -20.03
N ALA A 157 -14.46 -9.88 -18.96
CA ALA A 157 -15.92 -10.04 -18.97
C ALA A 157 -16.59 -8.97 -19.86
N TRP A 158 -16.14 -7.72 -19.77
CA TRP A 158 -16.65 -6.62 -20.58
C TRP A 158 -16.42 -6.86 -22.07
N MET A 159 -15.26 -7.37 -22.48
CA MET A 159 -15.01 -7.74 -23.88
C MET A 159 -16.00 -8.80 -24.38
N ARG A 160 -16.36 -9.79 -23.54
CA ARG A 160 -17.38 -10.78 -23.89
C ARG A 160 -18.80 -10.17 -23.96
N PHE A 161 -19.11 -9.25 -23.05
CA PHE A 161 -20.36 -8.49 -23.10
C PHE A 161 -20.43 -7.62 -24.37
N ASP A 162 -19.31 -7.03 -24.78
CA ASP A 162 -19.25 -6.18 -25.97
C ASP A 162 -19.45 -6.97 -27.27
N GLU A 163 -18.83 -8.16 -27.36
CA GLU A 163 -19.00 -9.08 -28.49
C GLU A 163 -20.43 -9.61 -28.59
N LYS A 164 -21.02 -10.02 -27.46
CA LYS A 164 -22.36 -10.59 -27.38
C LYS A 164 -23.10 -10.03 -26.17
N PRO A 165 -23.86 -8.93 -26.32
CA PRO A 165 -24.52 -8.31 -25.20
C PRO A 165 -25.54 -9.23 -24.53
N GLY A 166 -25.56 -9.25 -23.20
CA GLY A 166 -26.49 -10.06 -22.41
C GLY A 166 -26.35 -9.76 -20.92
N TRP A 167 -27.45 -9.90 -20.17
CA TRP A 167 -27.51 -9.55 -18.74
C TRP A 167 -26.49 -10.32 -17.92
N THR A 168 -26.36 -11.64 -18.11
CA THR A 168 -25.39 -12.47 -17.38
C THR A 168 -23.95 -11.99 -17.56
N ARG A 169 -23.55 -11.62 -18.79
CA ARG A 169 -22.18 -11.14 -19.06
C ARG A 169 -21.93 -9.78 -18.43
N TYR A 170 -22.93 -8.90 -18.46
CA TYR A 170 -22.87 -7.60 -17.78
C TYR A 170 -22.82 -7.75 -16.26
N LEU A 171 -23.60 -8.66 -15.69
CA LEU A 171 -23.59 -8.97 -14.26
C LEU A 171 -22.22 -9.50 -13.82
N ILE A 172 -21.58 -10.38 -14.60
CA ILE A 172 -20.22 -10.85 -14.33
C ILE A 172 -19.23 -9.68 -14.35
N THR A 173 -19.34 -8.76 -15.31
CA THR A 173 -18.53 -7.53 -15.30
C THR A 173 -18.77 -6.71 -14.03
N ALA A 174 -20.03 -6.51 -13.63
CA ALA A 174 -20.38 -5.75 -12.44
C ALA A 174 -19.81 -6.40 -11.17
N ILE A 175 -19.87 -7.73 -11.05
CA ILE A 175 -19.31 -8.47 -9.91
C ILE A 175 -17.79 -8.25 -9.81
N PHE A 176 -17.05 -8.43 -10.90
CA PHE A 176 -15.60 -8.20 -10.88
C PHE A 176 -15.24 -6.73 -10.66
N PHE A 177 -16.00 -5.81 -11.23
CA PHE A 177 -15.80 -4.38 -10.99
C PHE A 177 -16.01 -4.00 -9.52
N VAL A 178 -17.09 -4.49 -8.89
CA VAL A 178 -17.35 -4.26 -7.46
C VAL A 178 -16.28 -4.93 -6.61
N ALA A 179 -15.86 -6.16 -6.92
CA ALA A 179 -14.76 -6.82 -6.22
C ALA A 179 -13.47 -6.00 -6.28
N SER A 180 -13.15 -5.42 -7.46
CA SER A 180 -12.01 -4.51 -7.63
C SER A 180 -12.12 -3.28 -6.72
N LEU A 181 -13.29 -2.63 -6.67
CA LEU A 181 -13.56 -1.49 -5.77
C LEU A 181 -13.43 -1.83 -4.28
N LEU A 182 -13.81 -3.05 -3.88
CA LEU A 182 -13.71 -3.52 -2.50
C LEU A 182 -12.27 -3.86 -2.09
N CYS A 183 -11.35 -3.98 -3.05
CA CYS A 183 -9.91 -4.04 -2.80
C CYS A 183 -9.28 -2.64 -2.79
N LYS A 184 -9.62 -1.77 -3.74
CA LYS A 184 -9.07 -0.40 -3.81
C LYS A 184 -10.01 0.55 -4.56
N SER A 185 -10.25 1.73 -3.98
CA SER A 185 -11.15 2.75 -4.54
C SER A 185 -10.70 3.33 -5.89
N MET A 186 -9.40 3.20 -6.23
CA MET A 186 -8.82 3.65 -7.52
C MET A 186 -9.58 3.09 -8.73
N SER A 187 -10.19 1.91 -8.59
CA SER A 187 -10.92 1.24 -9.66
C SER A 187 -12.21 1.92 -10.08
N ILE A 188 -12.63 3.00 -9.42
CA ILE A 188 -13.70 3.88 -9.91
C ILE A 188 -13.45 4.38 -11.34
N THR A 189 -12.19 4.38 -11.79
CA THR A 189 -11.77 4.75 -13.14
C THR A 189 -12.09 3.70 -14.20
N TRP A 190 -12.35 2.44 -13.80
CA TRP A 190 -12.55 1.29 -14.70
C TRP A 190 -13.64 1.49 -15.76
N PRO A 191 -14.86 1.99 -15.45
CA PRO A 191 -15.91 2.11 -16.46
C PRO A 191 -15.53 3.10 -17.57
N VAL A 192 -14.81 4.18 -17.22
CA VAL A 192 -14.29 5.15 -18.20
C VAL A 192 -13.18 4.53 -19.03
N ALA A 193 -12.32 3.70 -18.43
CA ALA A 193 -11.28 2.97 -19.15
C ALA A 193 -11.88 1.96 -20.14
N ALA A 194 -12.99 1.31 -19.78
CA ALA A 194 -13.73 0.41 -20.67
C ALA A 194 -14.33 1.17 -21.88
N LEU A 195 -14.85 2.39 -21.68
CA LEU A 195 -15.30 3.24 -22.78
C LEU A 195 -14.14 3.73 -23.66
N LEU A 196 -13.01 4.07 -23.06
CA LEU A 196 -11.80 4.46 -23.77
C LEU A 196 -11.29 3.33 -24.68
N TYR A 197 -11.30 2.10 -24.19
CA TYR A 197 -10.99 0.90 -24.98
C TYR A 197 -11.93 0.75 -26.20
N ILE A 198 -13.24 0.89 -25.99
CA ILE A 198 -14.23 0.85 -27.09
C ILE A 198 -13.96 1.94 -28.12
N TRP A 199 -13.73 3.17 -27.65
CA TRP A 199 -13.47 4.32 -28.50
C TRP A 199 -12.18 4.11 -29.31
N TRP A 200 -11.13 3.58 -28.69
CA TRP A 200 -9.89 3.26 -29.39
C TRP A 200 -10.15 2.28 -30.55
N ARG A 201 -10.88 1.18 -30.29
CA ARG A 201 -11.20 0.14 -31.27
C ARG A 201 -12.11 0.60 -32.41
N THR A 202 -13.17 1.34 -32.08
CA THR A 202 -14.28 1.60 -33.03
C THR A 202 -14.40 3.07 -33.45
N GLY A 203 -13.78 3.98 -32.71
CA GLY A 203 -13.84 5.43 -32.92
C GLY A 203 -15.09 6.10 -32.40
N ARG A 204 -16.05 5.34 -31.92
CA ARG A 204 -17.34 5.84 -31.44
C ARG A 204 -17.78 5.03 -30.23
N VAL A 205 -18.44 5.68 -29.28
CA VAL A 205 -19.08 4.99 -28.15
C VAL A 205 -20.59 5.14 -28.33
N ASN A 206 -21.32 4.03 -28.36
CA ASN A 206 -22.78 4.07 -28.49
C ASN A 206 -23.45 4.35 -27.14
N ARG A 207 -24.69 4.86 -27.17
CA ARG A 207 -25.46 5.21 -25.96
C ARG A 207 -25.61 4.03 -25.00
N ARG A 208 -25.82 2.81 -25.52
CA ARG A 208 -25.94 1.59 -24.71
C ARG A 208 -24.72 1.36 -23.82
N ARG A 209 -23.51 1.48 -24.38
CA ARG A 209 -22.25 1.31 -23.64
C ARG A 209 -22.04 2.43 -22.63
N ILE A 210 -22.42 3.67 -22.99
CA ILE A 210 -22.39 4.81 -22.06
C ILE A 210 -23.29 4.55 -20.86
N TYR A 211 -24.55 4.14 -21.06
CA TYR A 211 -25.46 3.84 -19.96
C TYR A 211 -24.98 2.66 -19.11
N ALA A 212 -24.45 1.61 -19.75
CA ALA A 212 -23.88 0.47 -19.04
C ALA A 212 -22.68 0.87 -18.16
N ALA A 213 -21.78 1.75 -18.65
CA ALA A 213 -20.67 2.26 -17.85
C ALA A 213 -21.14 3.26 -16.77
N ALA A 214 -22.11 4.12 -17.08
CA ALA A 214 -22.68 5.08 -16.14
C ALA A 214 -23.37 4.39 -14.97
N PHE A 215 -24.07 3.27 -15.21
CA PHE A 215 -24.65 2.47 -14.14
C PHE A 215 -23.58 1.89 -13.20
N LEU A 216 -22.46 1.40 -13.74
CA LEU A 216 -21.33 0.94 -12.90
C LEU A 216 -20.72 2.08 -12.09
N LEU A 217 -20.55 3.27 -12.68
CA LEU A 217 -20.10 4.46 -11.94
C LEU A 217 -21.07 4.85 -10.83
N ALA A 218 -22.39 4.80 -11.09
CA ALA A 218 -23.40 5.07 -10.09
C ALA A 218 -23.35 4.06 -8.93
N LEU A 219 -23.07 2.78 -9.21
CA LEU A 219 -22.86 1.76 -8.19
C LEU A 219 -21.59 1.99 -7.36
N ALA A 220 -20.54 2.54 -7.97
CA ALA A 220 -19.29 2.86 -7.28
C ALA A 220 -19.42 4.04 -6.31
N PHE A 221 -20.29 5.01 -6.62
CA PHE A 221 -20.36 6.27 -5.88
C PHE A 221 -20.69 6.09 -4.39
N PRO A 222 -21.69 5.29 -3.97
CA PRO A 222 -21.93 4.99 -2.56
C PRO A 222 -20.76 4.32 -1.85
N LEU A 223 -20.07 3.41 -2.54
CA LEU A 223 -18.97 2.62 -1.96
C LEU A 223 -17.73 3.49 -1.67
N VAL A 224 -17.51 4.54 -2.48
CA VAL A 224 -16.34 5.42 -2.38
C VAL A 224 -16.62 6.70 -1.58
N PHE A 225 -17.75 7.38 -1.82
CA PHE A 225 -17.96 8.76 -1.34
C PHE A 225 -18.92 8.89 -0.16
N ILE A 226 -19.88 7.99 0.01
CA ILE A 226 -20.87 8.11 1.09
C ILE A 226 -20.26 7.72 2.45
N ARG A 227 -19.32 6.78 2.48
CA ARG A 227 -18.75 6.26 3.74
C ARG A 227 -17.93 7.31 4.52
N PRO A 228 -17.05 8.11 3.90
CA PRO A 228 -16.41 9.23 4.59
C PRO A 228 -17.41 10.28 5.10
N LEU A 229 -18.49 10.53 4.35
CA LEU A 229 -19.54 11.49 4.72
C LEU A 229 -20.36 11.04 5.94
N LEU A 230 -20.48 9.74 6.17
CA LEU A 230 -21.15 9.18 7.36
C LEU A 230 -20.24 9.14 8.60
N GLY A 231 -19.03 9.70 8.54
CA GLY A 231 -18.06 9.68 9.63
C GLY A 231 -17.50 8.28 9.93
N TRP A 232 -17.65 7.34 9.00
CA TRP A 232 -17.18 5.96 9.14
C TRP A 232 -15.68 5.81 8.84
N VAL A 233 -15.09 6.85 8.26
CA VAL A 233 -13.65 7.02 8.08
C VAL A 233 -13.31 8.35 8.73
N THR A 234 -12.36 8.36 9.66
CA THR A 234 -11.86 9.60 10.23
C THR A 234 -11.31 10.45 9.09
N PRO A 235 -11.82 11.68 8.85
CA PRO A 235 -11.16 12.58 7.93
C PRO A 235 -9.71 12.72 8.38
N PRO A 236 -8.72 12.79 7.47
CA PRO A 236 -7.34 12.90 7.87
C PRO A 236 -7.14 14.19 8.67
N LEU A 237 -7.16 14.06 10.00
CA LEU A 237 -7.00 15.15 10.94
C LEU A 237 -5.62 15.76 10.71
N GLY A 238 -5.59 17.07 10.48
CA GLY A 238 -4.35 17.84 10.38
C GLY A 238 -3.71 17.94 8.97
N ILE A 239 -4.45 17.68 7.88
CA ILE A 239 -4.00 18.11 6.55
C ILE A 239 -4.56 19.49 6.25
N ALA A 240 -3.70 20.51 6.16
CA ALA A 240 -4.10 21.82 5.65
C ALA A 240 -4.66 21.65 4.23
N PRO A 241 -5.86 22.18 3.93
CA PRO A 241 -6.45 22.01 2.61
C PRO A 241 -5.58 22.72 1.57
N LEU A 242 -5.05 21.94 0.61
CA LEU A 242 -4.33 22.49 -0.52
C LEU A 242 -5.23 23.43 -1.32
N SER A 243 -4.71 24.60 -1.68
CA SER A 243 -5.36 25.53 -2.60
C SER A 243 -5.55 24.89 -3.98
N TRP A 244 -6.48 25.43 -4.76
CA TRP A 244 -6.71 24.94 -6.13
C TRP A 244 -5.46 25.06 -7.03
N MET A 245 -4.63 26.08 -6.82
CA MET A 245 -3.38 26.25 -7.58
C MET A 245 -2.35 25.17 -7.21
N GLU A 246 -2.18 24.89 -5.92
CA GLU A 246 -1.32 23.81 -5.43
C GLU A 246 -1.78 22.46 -5.97
N LYS A 247 -3.09 22.20 -6.00
CA LYS A 247 -3.64 20.98 -6.59
C LYS A 247 -3.33 20.85 -8.08
N ILE A 248 -3.46 21.92 -8.87
CA ILE A 248 -3.15 21.91 -10.31
C ILE A 248 -1.66 21.61 -10.53
N ILE A 249 -0.78 22.27 -9.78
CA ILE A 249 0.66 22.01 -9.81
C ILE A 249 0.94 20.55 -9.47
N LEU A 250 0.34 20.06 -8.38
CA LEU A 250 0.54 18.71 -7.89
C LEU A 250 0.09 17.65 -8.90
N VAL A 251 -1.07 17.85 -9.55
CA VAL A 251 -1.58 16.95 -10.60
C VAL A 251 -0.58 16.82 -11.73
N GLY A 252 -0.11 17.94 -12.28
CA GLY A 252 0.87 17.92 -13.36
C GLY A 252 2.19 17.30 -12.91
N ARG A 253 2.66 17.65 -11.71
CA ARG A 253 3.96 17.21 -11.21
C ARG A 253 3.98 15.71 -10.89
N ASN A 254 2.92 15.19 -10.26
CA ASN A 254 2.74 13.76 -10.02
C ASN A 254 2.65 12.99 -11.35
N TRP A 255 1.89 13.52 -12.33
CA TRP A 255 1.78 12.91 -13.66
C TRP A 255 3.13 12.79 -14.36
N CYS A 256 3.95 13.86 -14.33
CA CYS A 256 5.31 13.85 -14.87
C CYS A 256 6.27 12.96 -14.07
N PHE A 257 6.17 12.98 -12.74
CA PHE A 257 7.02 12.17 -11.86
C PHE A 257 6.87 10.68 -12.17
N TYR A 258 5.63 10.17 -12.21
CA TYR A 258 5.38 8.76 -12.49
C TYR A 258 5.88 8.35 -13.88
N ALA A 259 5.69 9.21 -14.89
CA ALA A 259 6.18 8.98 -16.24
C ALA A 259 7.72 8.96 -16.27
N SER A 260 8.38 9.88 -15.54
CA SER A 260 9.84 9.89 -15.43
C SER A 260 10.37 8.65 -14.73
N LYS A 261 9.69 8.13 -13.71
CA LYS A 261 10.13 6.94 -12.98
C LYS A 261 9.95 5.64 -13.78
N LEU A 262 9.07 5.62 -14.77
CA LEU A 262 8.98 4.50 -15.73
C LEU A 262 10.11 4.51 -16.77
N VAL A 263 10.67 5.68 -17.08
CA VAL A 263 11.79 5.79 -18.03
C VAL A 263 13.14 5.68 -17.29
N TRP A 264 13.22 6.24 -16.09
CA TRP A 264 14.42 6.33 -15.27
C TRP A 264 14.14 5.86 -13.83
N PRO A 265 14.05 4.53 -13.60
CA PRO A 265 13.72 3.94 -12.30
C PRO A 265 14.94 3.89 -11.37
N LEU A 266 15.57 5.05 -11.16
CA LEU A 266 16.59 5.22 -10.13
C LEU A 266 15.98 5.90 -8.91
N GLU A 267 16.69 5.82 -7.79
CA GLU A 267 16.31 6.50 -6.54
C GLU A 267 14.94 6.07 -5.99
N HIS A 268 14.64 4.77 -6.01
CA HIS A 268 13.43 4.26 -5.38
C HIS A 268 13.54 4.29 -3.87
N VAL A 269 12.50 4.81 -3.24
CA VAL A 269 12.39 4.92 -1.79
C VAL A 269 10.96 4.58 -1.39
N ALA A 270 10.79 3.94 -0.23
CA ALA A 270 9.45 3.61 0.27
C ALA A 270 8.60 4.87 0.50
N VAL A 271 9.23 5.96 0.95
CA VAL A 271 8.56 7.25 1.18
C VAL A 271 9.38 8.37 0.56
N TYR A 272 8.79 9.06 -0.42
CA TYR A 272 9.40 10.22 -1.06
C TYR A 272 9.22 11.47 -0.21
N PRO A 273 10.25 12.33 -0.07
CA PRO A 273 10.08 13.62 0.58
C PRO A 273 9.08 14.48 -0.21
N LYS A 274 8.32 15.32 0.51
CA LYS A 274 7.46 16.30 -0.12
C LYS A 274 8.29 17.34 -0.85
N TRP A 275 7.74 17.77 -1.98
CA TRP A 275 8.33 18.85 -2.75
C TRP A 275 7.64 20.17 -2.44
N ASP A 276 8.34 21.27 -2.71
CA ASP A 276 7.70 22.58 -2.71
C ASP A 276 6.68 22.67 -3.86
N ILE A 277 5.46 23.11 -3.52
CA ILE A 277 4.32 23.29 -4.43
C ILE A 277 3.80 24.73 -4.43
N ASN A 278 4.60 25.67 -3.92
CA ASN A 278 4.24 27.08 -3.82
C ASN A 278 3.84 27.67 -5.19
N PRO A 279 2.59 28.14 -5.37
CA PRO A 279 2.12 28.71 -6.64
C PRO A 279 2.85 29.96 -7.11
N HIS A 280 3.60 30.64 -6.24
CA HIS A 280 4.42 31.79 -6.64
C HIS A 280 5.62 31.39 -7.51
N HIS A 281 6.00 30.11 -7.53
CA HIS A 281 7.05 29.59 -8.41
C HIS A 281 6.49 29.24 -9.78
N ALA A 282 6.50 30.20 -10.70
CA ALA A 282 5.92 30.08 -12.05
C ALA A 282 6.41 28.85 -12.84
N ILE A 283 7.65 28.41 -12.61
CA ILE A 283 8.21 27.20 -13.26
C ILE A 283 7.38 25.95 -12.97
N LEU A 284 6.70 25.86 -11.83
CA LEU A 284 5.91 24.69 -11.45
C LEU A 284 4.69 24.47 -12.36
N PHE A 285 4.23 25.50 -13.08
CA PHE A 285 3.14 25.37 -14.06
C PHE A 285 3.58 24.68 -15.36
N CYS A 286 4.89 24.46 -15.58
CA CYS A 286 5.37 23.69 -16.72
C CYS A 286 4.90 22.23 -16.66
N PHE A 287 4.72 21.66 -15.46
CA PHE A 287 4.26 20.28 -15.28
C PHE A 287 2.82 20.07 -15.75
N PRO A 288 1.80 20.80 -15.25
CA PRO A 288 0.43 20.66 -15.75
C PRO A 288 0.31 21.09 -17.22
N ALA A 289 1.07 22.11 -17.66
CA ALA A 289 1.12 22.49 -19.08
C ALA A 289 1.63 21.32 -19.95
N THR A 290 2.69 20.62 -19.53
CA THR A 290 3.23 19.45 -20.25
C THR A 290 2.17 18.36 -20.39
N MET A 291 1.46 18.02 -19.31
CA MET A 291 0.38 17.03 -19.34
C MET A 291 -0.70 17.41 -20.37
N VAL A 292 -1.17 18.66 -20.34
CA VAL A 292 -2.21 19.16 -21.25
C VAL A 292 -1.72 19.18 -22.70
N LEU A 293 -0.51 19.69 -22.95
CA LEU A 293 0.08 19.76 -24.29
C LEU A 293 0.27 18.37 -24.90
N VAL A 294 0.76 17.39 -24.13
CA VAL A 294 0.91 16.01 -24.61
C VAL A 294 -0.44 15.40 -24.97
N LEU A 295 -1.45 15.52 -24.11
CA LEU A 295 -2.79 14.99 -24.39
C LEU A 295 -3.44 15.68 -25.59
N ALA A 296 -3.32 17.01 -25.70
CA ALA A 296 -3.84 17.79 -26.82
C ALA A 296 -3.14 17.44 -28.14
N ALA A 297 -1.81 17.34 -28.14
CA ALA A 297 -1.03 16.97 -29.31
C ALA A 297 -1.40 15.56 -29.79
N LEU A 298 -1.46 14.57 -28.89
CA LEU A 298 -1.86 13.21 -29.24
C LEU A 298 -3.31 13.14 -29.72
N TRP A 299 -4.21 13.96 -29.15
CA TRP A 299 -5.58 14.07 -29.64
C TRP A 299 -5.60 14.61 -31.07
N ILE A 300 -4.94 15.74 -31.35
CA ILE A 300 -4.90 16.35 -32.70
C ILE A 300 -4.29 15.37 -33.71
N LEU A 301 -3.18 14.71 -33.35
CA LEU A 301 -2.46 13.80 -34.23
C LEU A 301 -3.13 12.44 -34.41
N ARG A 302 -4.18 12.10 -33.64
CA ARG A 302 -4.81 10.76 -33.61
C ARG A 302 -5.27 10.24 -34.99
N ASN A 303 -5.63 11.14 -35.90
CA ASN A 303 -6.06 10.77 -37.26
C ASN A 303 -4.87 10.45 -38.17
N ARG A 304 -3.67 10.91 -37.83
CA ARG A 304 -2.41 10.68 -38.57
C ARG A 304 -1.62 9.49 -38.02
N ILE A 305 -1.48 9.40 -36.69
CA ILE A 305 -0.67 8.37 -36.03
C ILE A 305 -1.50 7.21 -35.45
N GLY A 306 -2.82 7.25 -35.63
CA GLY A 306 -3.76 6.32 -35.03
C GLY A 306 -4.19 6.74 -33.62
N ARG A 307 -5.28 6.12 -33.12
CA ARG A 307 -5.84 6.43 -31.79
C ARG A 307 -5.08 5.80 -30.63
N GLY A 308 -4.20 4.84 -30.91
CA GLY A 308 -3.46 4.07 -29.90
C GLY A 308 -2.65 4.93 -28.94
N PRO A 309 -1.78 5.83 -29.44
CA PRO A 309 -0.97 6.67 -28.57
C PRO A 309 -1.80 7.53 -27.61
N PHE A 310 -2.85 8.19 -28.10
CA PHE A 310 -3.76 8.93 -27.23
C PHE A 310 -4.47 8.02 -26.22
N ALA A 311 -4.97 6.85 -26.65
CA ALA A 311 -5.67 5.92 -25.77
C ALA A 311 -4.77 5.40 -24.64
N ALA A 312 -3.50 5.08 -24.92
CA ALA A 312 -2.53 4.64 -23.92
C ALA A 312 -2.21 5.75 -22.91
N THR A 313 -1.95 6.97 -23.37
CA THR A 313 -1.69 8.12 -22.48
C THR A 313 -2.93 8.53 -21.68
N ALA A 314 -4.11 8.49 -22.30
CA ALA A 314 -5.37 8.76 -21.61
C ALA A 314 -5.68 7.68 -20.56
N PHE A 315 -5.38 6.41 -20.82
CA PHE A 315 -5.51 5.33 -19.84
C PHE A 315 -4.60 5.57 -18.63
N TYR A 316 -3.34 5.94 -18.88
CA TYR A 316 -2.38 6.32 -17.84
C TYR A 316 -2.89 7.49 -16.98
N THR A 317 -3.30 8.59 -17.60
CA THR A 317 -3.85 9.76 -16.88
C THR A 317 -5.11 9.40 -16.10
N LEU A 318 -6.01 8.64 -16.72
CA LEU A 318 -7.30 8.26 -16.12
C LEU A 318 -7.09 7.39 -14.88
N THR A 319 -6.26 6.34 -14.97
CA THR A 319 -6.04 5.41 -13.85
C THR A 319 -5.24 6.04 -12.71
N LEU A 320 -4.37 7.02 -12.99
CA LEU A 320 -3.74 7.83 -11.96
C LEU A 320 -4.66 8.90 -11.34
N SER A 321 -5.72 9.32 -12.02
CA SER A 321 -6.50 10.50 -11.61
C SER A 321 -6.92 10.56 -10.12
N PRO A 322 -7.29 9.44 -9.43
CA PRO A 322 -7.65 9.50 -8.01
C PRO A 322 -6.51 9.91 -7.08
N ILE A 323 -5.25 9.71 -7.49
CA ILE A 323 -4.04 9.89 -6.68
C ILE A 323 -3.12 11.00 -7.22
N LEU A 324 -3.57 11.76 -8.23
CA LEU A 324 -2.79 12.89 -8.75
C LEU A 324 -2.80 14.11 -7.80
N GLY A 325 -3.58 14.08 -6.71
CA GLY A 325 -3.61 15.14 -5.69
C GLY A 325 -4.83 16.06 -5.72
N LEU A 326 -5.84 15.76 -6.55
CA LEU A 326 -7.12 16.50 -6.55
C LEU A 326 -7.95 16.24 -5.28
N ILE A 327 -7.96 14.96 -4.88
CA ILE A 327 -8.64 14.45 -3.69
C ILE A 327 -7.58 14.33 -2.60
N SER A 328 -7.91 14.74 -1.38
CA SER A 328 -7.01 14.58 -0.24
C SER A 328 -7.16 13.19 0.37
N TRP A 329 -6.04 12.51 0.63
CA TRP A 329 -5.99 11.23 1.36
C TRP A 329 -4.94 11.26 2.47
N SER A 330 -4.99 10.30 3.40
CA SER A 330 -4.20 10.25 4.63
C SER A 330 -2.68 10.42 4.41
N LEU A 331 -2.13 9.74 3.41
CA LEU A 331 -0.69 9.76 3.12
C LEU A 331 -0.20 11.07 2.51
N LEU A 332 -1.07 11.99 2.06
CA LEU A 332 -0.65 13.35 1.67
C LEU A 332 -0.03 14.12 2.84
N LYS A 333 -0.20 13.68 4.09
CA LYS A 333 0.53 14.23 5.24
C LYS A 333 2.03 13.95 5.17
N THR A 334 2.43 12.80 4.64
CA THR A 334 3.83 12.35 4.61
C THR A 334 4.47 12.45 3.24
N THR A 335 3.75 12.13 2.17
CA THR A 335 4.29 12.13 0.80
C THR A 335 3.22 12.40 -0.25
N TYR A 336 3.62 12.94 -1.40
CA TYR A 336 2.73 13.19 -2.54
C TYR A 336 2.68 12.04 -3.54
N VAL A 337 3.67 11.16 -3.52
CA VAL A 337 3.86 10.10 -4.50
C VAL A 337 4.39 8.83 -3.84
N GLN A 338 4.01 7.68 -4.38
CA GLN A 338 4.55 6.38 -3.98
C GLN A 338 4.62 5.45 -5.19
N ASP A 339 5.49 4.45 -5.13
CA ASP A 339 5.77 3.64 -6.30
C ASP A 339 4.59 2.78 -6.78
N HIS A 340 3.91 2.12 -5.84
CA HIS A 340 2.83 1.18 -6.11
C HIS A 340 1.60 1.83 -6.78
N TYR A 341 1.40 3.13 -6.55
CA TYR A 341 0.31 3.91 -7.10
C TYR A 341 0.17 3.88 -8.62
N GLN A 342 1.25 3.61 -9.36
CA GLN A 342 1.22 3.49 -10.81
C GLN A 342 1.19 2.05 -11.34
N TYR A 343 0.92 1.05 -10.49
CA TYR A 343 0.91 -0.38 -10.86
C TYR A 343 0.08 -0.62 -12.14
N ILE A 344 -1.23 -0.30 -12.14
CA ILE A 344 -2.08 -0.40 -13.35
C ILE A 344 -1.72 0.68 -14.40
N ALA A 345 -1.46 1.90 -13.97
CA ALA A 345 -1.27 3.03 -14.89
C ALA A 345 -0.07 2.84 -15.83
N SER A 346 1.00 2.19 -15.34
CA SER A 346 2.24 1.91 -16.06
C SER A 346 2.04 1.19 -17.40
N ILE A 347 0.93 0.45 -17.54
CA ILE A 347 0.55 -0.23 -18.79
C ILE A 347 0.46 0.76 -19.95
N GLY A 348 -0.02 1.99 -19.73
CA GLY A 348 -0.11 3.02 -20.77
C GLY A 348 1.25 3.34 -21.40
N PRO A 349 2.23 3.84 -20.64
CA PRO A 349 3.58 4.08 -21.15
C PRO A 349 4.28 2.82 -21.69
N PHE A 350 4.07 1.65 -21.07
CA PHE A 350 4.61 0.40 -21.60
C PHE A 350 4.05 0.05 -22.98
N LEU A 351 2.76 0.28 -23.23
CA LEU A 351 2.16 0.11 -24.55
C LEU A 351 2.81 1.02 -25.60
N LEU A 352 3.08 2.29 -25.25
CA LEU A 352 3.76 3.23 -26.14
C LEU A 352 5.18 2.76 -26.47
N GLY A 353 5.95 2.41 -25.45
CA GLY A 353 7.33 1.96 -25.60
C GLY A 353 7.45 0.65 -26.38
N ALA A 354 6.63 -0.35 -26.04
CA ALA A 354 6.63 -1.64 -26.72
C ALA A 354 6.18 -1.51 -28.19
N TYR A 355 5.15 -0.70 -28.47
CA TYR A 355 4.72 -0.46 -29.84
C TYR A 355 5.81 0.23 -30.68
N ALA A 356 6.44 1.27 -30.12
CA ALA A 356 7.54 1.97 -30.79
C ALA A 356 8.72 1.04 -31.07
N PHE A 357 9.12 0.23 -30.07
CA PHE A 357 10.16 -0.77 -30.24
C PHE A 357 9.84 -1.74 -31.39
N GLU A 358 8.66 -2.36 -31.34
CA GLU A 358 8.21 -3.32 -32.34
C GLU A 358 8.10 -2.74 -33.76
N MET A 359 7.80 -1.45 -33.87
CA MET A 359 7.65 -0.78 -35.16
C MET A 359 8.99 -0.36 -35.77
N TYR A 360 9.94 0.09 -34.94
CA TYR A 360 11.14 0.77 -35.42
C TYR A 360 12.44 -0.02 -35.20
N ALA A 361 12.59 -0.75 -34.09
CA ALA A 361 13.84 -1.42 -33.76
C ALA A 361 14.28 -2.49 -34.78
N PRO A 362 13.39 -3.35 -35.32
CA PRO A 362 13.78 -4.31 -36.35
C PRO A 362 14.35 -3.66 -37.62
N ARG A 363 13.98 -2.40 -37.92
CA ARG A 363 14.46 -1.70 -39.13
C ARG A 363 15.95 -1.40 -39.08
N TRP A 364 16.52 -1.24 -37.89
CA TRP A 364 17.96 -1.04 -37.72
C TRP A 364 18.76 -2.31 -38.02
N PHE A 365 18.14 -3.48 -37.86
CA PHE A 365 18.74 -4.79 -38.11
C PHE A 365 18.30 -5.41 -39.44
N ARG A 366 17.75 -4.62 -40.38
CA ARG A 366 17.17 -5.11 -41.64
C ARG A 366 18.07 -6.00 -42.50
N PHE A 367 19.38 -6.00 -42.23
CA PHE A 367 20.39 -6.77 -42.96
C PHE A 367 20.54 -8.22 -42.48
N VAL A 368 19.92 -8.61 -41.35
CA VAL A 368 19.95 -9.99 -40.84
C VAL A 368 18.68 -10.78 -41.19
N LYS A 369 18.76 -12.12 -41.18
CA LYS A 369 17.62 -13.01 -41.54
C LYS A 369 16.41 -12.91 -40.59
N LYS A 370 16.61 -12.52 -39.32
CA LYS A 370 15.55 -12.41 -38.30
C LYS A 370 15.71 -11.12 -37.48
N PRO A 371 15.47 -9.94 -38.09
CA PRO A 371 15.72 -8.64 -37.44
C PRO A 371 14.89 -8.45 -36.18
N GLU A 372 13.68 -9.03 -36.16
CA GLU A 372 12.76 -8.97 -35.02
C GLU A 372 13.38 -9.59 -33.77
N ILE A 373 13.98 -10.79 -33.89
CA ILE A 373 14.64 -11.47 -32.77
C ILE A 373 15.95 -10.77 -32.38
N VAL A 374 16.75 -10.35 -33.37
CA VAL A 374 18.03 -9.70 -33.10
C VAL A 374 17.85 -8.37 -32.39
N ALA A 375 16.78 -7.62 -32.67
CA ALA A 375 16.47 -6.37 -31.96
C ALA A 375 16.22 -6.57 -30.46
N TYR A 376 15.81 -7.77 -30.01
CA TYR A 376 15.62 -8.07 -28.59
C TYR A 376 16.93 -8.23 -27.82
N ALA A 377 18.06 -8.52 -28.47
CA ALA A 377 19.35 -8.64 -27.80
C ALA A 377 19.80 -7.30 -27.15
N PRO A 378 19.89 -6.18 -27.88
CA PRO A 378 20.21 -4.89 -27.26
C PRO A 378 19.11 -4.44 -26.29
N LEU A 379 17.82 -4.69 -26.58
CA LEU A 379 16.75 -4.39 -25.62
C LEU A 379 16.95 -5.13 -24.29
N SER A 380 17.36 -6.38 -24.34
CA SER A 380 17.61 -7.18 -23.14
C SER A 380 18.82 -6.66 -22.38
N ILE A 381 19.93 -6.38 -23.08
CA ILE A 381 21.19 -5.91 -22.47
C ILE A 381 21.04 -4.52 -21.85
N PHE A 382 20.41 -3.58 -22.56
CA PHE A 382 20.39 -2.17 -22.15
C PHE A 382 19.14 -1.77 -21.37
N LEU A 383 18.09 -2.59 -21.35
CA LEU A 383 16.85 -2.29 -20.63
C LEU A 383 16.39 -3.42 -19.71
N LEU A 384 16.05 -4.60 -20.25
CA LEU A 384 15.35 -5.62 -19.45
C LEU A 384 16.22 -6.19 -18.32
N ILE A 385 17.51 -6.46 -18.56
CA ILE A 385 18.44 -6.94 -17.53
C ILE A 385 18.68 -5.85 -16.47
N PRO A 386 19.03 -4.59 -16.81
CA PRO A 386 19.13 -3.51 -15.83
C PRO A 386 17.86 -3.33 -14.99
N LEU A 387 16.67 -3.34 -15.60
CA LEU A 387 15.40 -3.26 -14.88
C LEU A 387 15.23 -4.43 -13.91
N SER A 388 15.56 -5.65 -14.34
CA SER A 388 15.49 -6.85 -13.49
C SER A 388 16.43 -6.78 -12.30
N VAL A 389 17.66 -6.31 -12.51
CA VAL A 389 18.67 -6.13 -11.44
C VAL A 389 18.21 -5.06 -10.44
N LEU A 390 17.71 -3.93 -10.93
CA LEU A 390 17.18 -2.87 -10.08
C LEU A 390 15.96 -3.32 -9.28
N ALA A 391 15.04 -4.05 -9.92
CA ALA A 391 13.85 -4.59 -9.26
C ALA A 391 14.22 -5.62 -8.20
N ASN A 392 15.17 -6.52 -8.48
CA ASN A 392 15.67 -7.50 -7.52
C ASN A 392 16.37 -6.82 -6.33
N TYR A 393 17.21 -5.81 -6.59
CA TYR A 393 17.85 -5.03 -5.54
C TYR A 393 16.82 -4.32 -4.65
N HIS A 394 15.83 -3.65 -5.24
CA HIS A 394 14.76 -2.99 -4.46
C HIS A 394 13.90 -4.00 -3.70
N ALA A 395 13.62 -5.17 -4.28
CA ALA A 395 12.88 -6.24 -3.60
C ALA A 395 13.61 -6.72 -2.35
N ALA A 396 14.94 -6.81 -2.41
CA ALA A 396 15.77 -7.16 -1.25
C ALA A 396 15.77 -6.08 -0.15
N LEU A 397 15.47 -4.81 -0.47
CA LEU A 397 15.36 -3.75 0.55
C LEU A 397 14.18 -3.97 1.50
N TYR A 398 13.13 -4.65 1.05
CA TYR A 398 11.98 -5.03 1.86
C TYR A 398 12.28 -6.19 2.83
N HIS A 399 13.54 -6.60 3.02
CA HIS A 399 13.86 -7.67 3.98
C HIS A 399 13.32 -7.37 5.41
N ASP A 400 13.56 -6.16 5.91
CA ASP A 400 13.11 -5.69 7.22
C ASP A 400 13.08 -4.16 7.28
N ARG A 401 12.41 -3.62 8.31
CA ARG A 401 12.18 -2.17 8.45
C ARG A 401 13.50 -1.37 8.50
N GLU A 402 14.54 -1.89 9.15
CA GLU A 402 15.84 -1.20 9.17
C GLU A 402 16.41 -1.13 7.76
N THR A 403 16.47 -2.25 7.06
CA THR A 403 17.04 -2.34 5.71
C THR A 403 16.30 -1.42 4.73
N LEU A 404 14.97 -1.40 4.77
CA LEU A 404 14.13 -0.59 3.89
C LEU A 404 14.36 0.91 4.11
N PHE A 405 14.37 1.36 5.37
CA PHE A 405 14.47 2.79 5.68
C PHE A 405 15.90 3.32 5.80
N ARG A 406 16.90 2.44 5.93
CA ARG A 406 18.32 2.84 5.89
C ARG A 406 18.68 3.52 4.57
N GLU A 407 18.27 2.95 3.44
CA GLU A 407 18.56 3.53 2.12
C GLU A 407 17.76 4.81 1.88
N ASN A 408 16.48 4.85 2.31
CA ASN A 408 15.70 6.10 2.26
C ASN A 408 16.38 7.22 3.05
N TYR A 409 16.83 6.93 4.28
CA TYR A 409 17.48 7.91 5.15
C TYR A 409 18.83 8.36 4.58
N ARG A 410 19.60 7.45 3.97
CA ARG A 410 20.86 7.79 3.31
C ARG A 410 20.67 8.83 2.20
N ARG A 411 19.56 8.74 1.46
CA ARG A 411 19.25 9.66 0.35
C ARG A 411 18.58 10.95 0.82
N TYR A 412 17.70 10.84 1.81
CA TYR A 412 16.89 11.95 2.32
C TYR A 412 17.02 12.06 3.85
N PRO A 413 18.20 12.41 4.37
CA PRO A 413 18.43 12.47 5.82
C PRO A 413 17.63 13.58 6.51
N THR A 414 17.12 14.54 5.75
CA THR A 414 16.30 15.64 6.24
C THR A 414 14.80 15.31 6.32
N ALA A 415 14.38 14.17 5.76
CA ALA A 415 12.98 13.73 5.85
C ALA A 415 12.72 13.09 7.22
N THR A 416 12.14 13.84 8.14
CA THR A 416 11.96 13.43 9.55
C THR A 416 11.11 12.16 9.70
N SER A 417 10.08 11.99 8.88
CA SER A 417 9.26 10.76 8.83
C SER A 417 10.06 9.53 8.40
N VAL A 418 11.07 9.68 7.53
CA VAL A 418 11.97 8.59 7.13
C VAL A 418 12.93 8.25 8.25
N ALA A 419 13.52 9.27 8.90
CA ALA A 419 14.42 9.10 10.03
C ALA A 419 13.73 8.37 11.20
N LEU A 420 12.47 8.71 11.47
CA LEU A 420 11.62 8.03 12.46
C LEU A 420 11.49 6.54 12.17
N GLN A 421 11.17 6.17 10.92
CA GLN A 421 10.99 4.77 10.54
C GLN A 421 12.31 3.99 10.57
N TYR A 422 13.43 4.65 10.20
CA TYR A 422 14.76 4.05 10.30
C TYR A 422 15.17 3.82 11.76
N ALA A 423 14.99 4.82 12.64
CA ALA A 423 15.25 4.69 14.07
C ALA A 423 14.40 3.58 14.71
N SER A 424 13.14 3.46 14.31
CA SER A 424 12.25 2.36 14.75
C SER A 424 12.73 1.00 14.26
N GLY A 425 13.23 0.90 13.02
CA GLY A 425 13.85 -0.33 12.51
C GLY A 425 15.11 -0.73 13.30
N LEU A 426 15.96 0.25 13.64
CA LEU A 426 17.13 0.02 14.50
C LEU A 426 16.72 -0.51 15.89
N LEU A 427 15.65 0.03 16.48
CA LEU A 427 15.10 -0.49 17.74
C LEU A 427 14.61 -1.93 17.63
N ASN A 428 13.89 -2.28 16.57
CA ASN A 428 13.42 -3.65 16.32
C ASN A 428 14.59 -4.64 16.26
N ASN A 429 15.72 -4.21 15.68
CA ASN A 429 16.96 -5.00 15.60
C ASN A 429 17.87 -4.83 16.83
N ARG A 430 17.36 -4.28 17.94
CA ARG A 430 18.07 -4.06 19.21
C ARG A 430 19.32 -3.17 19.12
N LYS A 431 19.43 -2.34 18.09
CA LYS A 431 20.54 -1.39 17.87
C LYS A 431 20.23 -0.01 18.48
N THR A 432 19.89 0.00 19.77
CA THR A 432 19.41 1.21 20.48
C THR A 432 20.39 2.38 20.42
N MET A 433 21.70 2.13 20.59
CA MET A 433 22.72 3.18 20.56
C MET A 433 22.84 3.85 19.18
N SER A 434 22.63 3.10 18.10
CA SER A 434 22.66 3.64 16.74
C SER A 434 21.42 4.45 16.40
N ALA A 435 20.27 4.16 17.03
CA ALA A 435 19.02 4.87 16.80
C ALA A 435 19.01 6.29 17.39
N TYR A 436 19.71 6.49 18.52
CA TYR A 436 19.75 7.75 19.26
C TYR A 436 20.17 8.97 18.41
N PRO A 437 21.33 8.98 17.70
CA PRO A 437 21.71 10.14 16.89
C PRO A 437 20.78 10.40 15.70
N ILE A 438 20.13 9.37 15.17
CA ILE A 438 19.17 9.49 14.05
C ILE A 438 17.92 10.24 14.52
N ILE A 439 17.37 9.86 15.67
CA ILE A 439 16.16 10.52 16.18
C ILE A 439 16.45 11.93 16.67
N ASP A 440 17.63 12.18 17.26
CA ASP A 440 18.02 13.52 17.71
C ASP A 440 18.14 14.49 16.52
N HIS A 441 18.72 14.03 15.42
CA HIS A 441 18.75 14.81 14.18
C HIS A 441 17.35 15.07 13.64
N ALA A 442 16.46 14.06 13.64
CA ALA A 442 15.07 14.23 13.19
C ALA A 442 14.28 15.24 14.05
N ILE A 443 14.48 15.24 15.37
CA ILE A 443 13.86 16.20 16.29
C ILE A 443 14.40 17.62 16.07
N ALA A 444 15.69 17.77 15.79
CA ALA A 444 16.28 19.07 15.49
C ALA A 444 15.69 19.70 14.21
N LEU A 445 15.32 18.88 13.24
CA LEU A 445 14.70 19.31 11.99
C LEU A 445 13.20 19.60 12.12
N ASP A 446 12.48 18.76 12.87
CA ASP A 446 11.05 18.95 13.15
C ASP A 446 10.73 18.66 14.62
N PRO A 447 10.79 19.68 15.49
CA PRO A 447 10.53 19.53 16.92
C PRO A 447 9.03 19.39 17.26
N GLN A 448 8.13 19.52 16.27
CA GLN A 448 6.67 19.46 16.49
C GLN A 448 6.08 18.08 16.17
N LEU A 449 6.85 17.18 15.57
CA LEU A 449 6.39 15.84 15.27
C LEU A 449 6.42 14.96 16.53
N ALA A 450 5.25 14.77 17.18
CA ALA A 450 5.09 13.99 18.41
C ALA A 450 5.74 12.58 18.34
N ALA A 451 5.58 11.89 17.20
CA ALA A 451 6.13 10.55 16.99
C ALA A 451 7.67 10.49 17.12
N ASN A 452 8.40 11.55 16.79
CA ASN A 452 9.86 11.58 16.99
C ASN A 452 10.23 11.55 18.47
N TRP A 453 9.49 12.30 19.28
CA TRP A 453 9.66 12.31 20.74
C TRP A 453 9.28 10.97 21.34
N GLN A 454 8.18 10.36 20.89
CA GLN A 454 7.79 9.01 21.31
C GLN A 454 8.90 7.98 21.07
N VAL A 455 9.49 7.94 19.87
CA VAL A 455 10.61 7.02 19.56
C VAL A 455 11.86 7.33 20.38
N LYS A 456 12.17 8.61 20.63
CA LYS A 456 13.26 8.97 21.55
C LYS A 456 13.00 8.48 22.98
N GLY A 457 11.75 8.53 23.45
CA GLY A 457 11.32 7.96 24.72
C GLY A 457 11.59 6.46 24.80
N ASN A 458 11.26 5.71 23.75
CA ASN A 458 11.56 4.28 23.63
C ASN A 458 13.07 4.00 23.67
N ILE A 459 13.87 4.80 22.95
CA ILE A 459 15.34 4.68 22.94
C ILE A 459 15.89 4.90 24.35
N LEU A 460 15.49 5.96 25.04
CA LEU A 460 15.96 6.27 26.39
C LEU A 460 15.53 5.23 27.41
N TYR A 461 14.31 4.71 27.30
CA TYR A 461 13.82 3.60 28.11
C TYR A 461 14.70 2.34 27.93
N ASN A 462 15.03 1.97 26.69
CA ASN A 462 15.91 0.84 26.39
C ASN A 462 17.36 1.05 26.85
N LEU A 463 17.80 2.30 27.00
CA LEU A 463 19.08 2.68 27.60
C LEU A 463 19.02 2.80 29.14
N ASN A 464 17.88 2.48 29.77
CA ASN A 464 17.61 2.62 31.20
C ASN A 464 17.76 4.07 31.73
N ARG A 465 17.62 5.08 30.87
CA ARG A 465 17.65 6.51 31.22
C ARG A 465 16.24 7.00 31.51
N LEU A 466 15.62 6.43 32.54
CA LEU A 466 14.18 6.56 32.84
C LEU A 466 13.74 8.01 33.12
N SER A 467 14.57 8.80 33.82
CA SER A 467 14.28 10.21 34.11
C SER A 467 14.21 11.07 32.84
N GLU A 468 15.10 10.83 31.87
CA GLU A 468 15.08 11.53 30.59
C GLU A 468 13.95 11.03 29.68
N ALA A 469 13.69 9.72 29.69
CA ALA A 469 12.58 9.13 28.96
C ALA A 469 11.24 9.77 29.39
N ARG A 470 11.04 9.97 30.70
CA ARG A 470 9.86 10.67 31.25
C ARG A 470 9.67 12.04 30.61
N THR A 471 10.69 12.89 30.61
CA THR A 471 10.62 14.25 30.06
C THR A 471 10.30 14.24 28.56
N VAL A 472 10.88 13.31 27.83
CA VAL A 472 10.67 13.17 26.38
C VAL A 472 9.25 12.69 26.06
N TYR A 473 8.70 11.76 26.83
CA TYR A 473 7.30 11.34 26.69
C TYR A 473 6.32 12.43 27.09
N GLU A 474 6.59 13.21 28.15
CA GLU A 474 5.78 14.38 28.48
C GLU A 474 5.72 15.36 27.31
N ARG A 475 6.86 15.58 26.62
CA ARG A 475 6.89 16.40 25.40
C ARG A 475 6.06 15.79 24.26
N ALA A 476 6.12 14.47 24.05
CA ALA A 476 5.31 13.79 23.05
C ALA A 476 3.81 13.99 23.31
N LEU A 477 3.37 13.82 24.56
CA LEU A 477 1.97 13.97 24.96
C LEU A 477 1.47 15.42 24.99
N VAL A 478 2.36 16.40 25.14
CA VAL A 478 2.02 17.82 24.92
C VAL A 478 1.69 18.09 23.45
N LEU A 479 2.39 17.42 22.52
CA LEU A 479 2.19 17.58 21.08
C LEU A 479 1.00 16.76 20.56
N ASP A 480 0.82 15.55 21.07
CA ASP A 480 -0.33 14.69 20.79
C ASP A 480 -0.84 14.01 22.07
N PRO A 481 -1.85 14.61 22.74
CA PRO A 481 -2.38 14.08 24.00
C PRO A 481 -3.13 12.75 23.89
N GLN A 482 -3.39 12.27 22.68
CA GLN A 482 -4.21 11.06 22.44
C GLN A 482 -3.40 9.91 21.85
N ASP A 483 -2.11 10.09 21.63
CA ASP A 483 -1.26 9.04 21.06
C ASP A 483 -1.11 7.87 22.03
N ALA A 484 -1.78 6.76 21.72
CA ALA A 484 -1.81 5.57 22.57
C ALA A 484 -0.42 5.00 22.82
N ASP A 485 0.47 5.05 21.82
CA ASP A 485 1.84 4.55 21.92
C ASP A 485 2.69 5.41 22.87
N SER A 486 2.52 6.74 22.82
CA SER A 486 3.14 7.65 23.80
C SER A 486 2.59 7.45 25.21
N ILE A 487 1.28 7.26 25.37
CA ILE A 487 0.66 7.00 26.69
C ILE A 487 1.18 5.69 27.27
N PHE A 488 1.22 4.63 26.47
CA PHE A 488 1.75 3.33 26.85
C PHE A 488 3.23 3.42 27.26
N GLY A 489 4.06 4.04 26.42
CA GLY A 489 5.49 4.20 26.70
C GLY A 489 5.75 5.05 27.96
N TYR A 490 5.00 6.14 28.12
CA TYR A 490 5.11 7.02 29.28
C TYR A 490 4.71 6.32 30.57
N THR A 491 3.54 5.68 30.59
CA THR A 491 3.04 4.96 31.77
C THR A 491 3.99 3.82 32.15
N THR A 492 4.56 3.11 31.18
CA THR A 492 5.61 2.11 31.42
C THR A 492 6.84 2.70 32.14
N VAL A 493 7.26 3.91 31.77
CA VAL A 493 8.35 4.61 32.47
C VAL A 493 7.95 5.00 33.90
N LEU A 494 6.74 5.55 34.09
CA LEU A 494 6.25 5.97 35.42
C LEU A 494 6.24 4.80 36.40
N LEU A 495 5.75 3.64 35.96
CA LEU A 495 5.67 2.42 36.78
C LEU A 495 7.04 1.86 37.21
N LYS A 496 8.13 2.25 36.54
CA LYS A 496 9.50 1.87 36.91
C LYS A 496 10.23 2.87 37.79
N LEU A 497 9.72 4.10 37.91
CA LEU A 497 10.41 5.15 38.66
C LEU A 497 10.16 5.02 40.16
N THR A 498 8.93 5.26 40.63
CA THR A 498 8.59 5.24 42.06
C THR A 498 7.09 4.95 42.29
N PRO A 499 6.68 4.47 43.48
CA PRO A 499 5.27 4.23 43.80
C PRO A 499 4.34 5.45 43.64
N PRO A 500 4.72 6.70 44.00
CA PRO A 500 3.88 7.88 43.74
C PRO A 500 3.60 8.14 42.26
N GLU A 501 4.49 7.72 41.36
CA GLU A 501 4.27 7.85 39.91
C GLU A 501 3.22 6.85 39.39
N ALA A 502 2.91 5.78 40.15
CA ALA A 502 1.85 4.84 39.78
C ALA A 502 0.45 5.49 39.81
N GLU A 503 0.20 6.40 40.76
CA GLU A 503 -1.07 7.15 40.83
C GLU A 503 -1.26 8.08 39.62
N ARG A 504 -0.16 8.72 39.18
CA ARG A 504 -0.14 9.53 37.96
C ARG A 504 -0.40 8.67 36.71
N ALA A 505 0.18 7.48 36.66
CA ALA A 505 -0.06 6.52 35.58
C ALA A 505 -1.53 6.09 35.53
N ILE A 506 -2.15 5.76 36.67
CA ILE A 506 -3.58 5.41 36.77
C ILE A 506 -4.44 6.55 36.21
N THR A 507 -4.23 7.79 36.67
CA THR A 507 -5.02 8.94 36.22
C THR A 507 -4.95 9.13 34.70
N LEU A 508 -3.75 9.00 34.11
CA LEU A 508 -3.57 9.13 32.67
C LEU A 508 -4.24 7.98 31.90
N LEU A 509 -4.13 6.75 32.41
CA LEU A 509 -4.72 5.56 31.80
C LEU A 509 -6.25 5.56 31.86
N GLU A 510 -6.84 6.06 32.95
CA GLU A 510 -8.29 6.26 33.05
C GLU A 510 -8.80 7.20 31.96
N GLN A 511 -8.13 8.35 31.77
CA GLN A 511 -8.48 9.31 30.73
C GLN A 511 -8.31 8.71 29.33
N ALA A 512 -7.26 7.93 29.11
CA ALA A 512 -6.98 7.28 27.83
C ALA A 512 -8.01 6.20 27.50
N LEU A 513 -8.33 5.33 28.46
CA LEU A 513 -9.28 4.22 28.31
C LEU A 513 -10.73 4.68 28.17
N GLN A 514 -11.10 5.86 28.70
CA GLN A 514 -12.40 6.48 28.39
C GLN A 514 -12.59 6.73 26.88
N ARG A 515 -11.49 7.02 26.17
CA ARG A 515 -11.50 7.29 24.72
C ARG A 515 -11.21 6.04 23.90
N MET A 516 -10.36 5.16 24.43
CA MET A 516 -9.87 3.95 23.78
C MET A 516 -10.19 2.70 24.63
N PRO A 517 -11.48 2.37 24.84
CA PRO A 517 -11.90 1.34 25.79
C PRO A 517 -11.55 -0.10 25.37
N ALA A 518 -11.04 -0.29 24.16
CA ALA A 518 -10.66 -1.60 23.62
C ALA A 518 -9.13 -1.77 23.49
N ASN A 519 -8.32 -0.84 23.99
CA ASN A 519 -6.86 -0.92 23.87
C ASN A 519 -6.28 -1.82 24.97
N ASN A 520 -5.85 -3.02 24.59
CA ASN A 520 -5.36 -4.04 25.52
C ASN A 520 -4.03 -3.67 26.18
N PHE A 521 -3.14 -2.97 25.47
CA PHE A 521 -1.86 -2.50 26.02
C PHE A 521 -2.07 -1.46 27.14
N LEU A 522 -3.07 -0.59 26.97
CA LEU A 522 -3.44 0.36 28.03
C LEU A 522 -4.10 -0.35 29.21
N HIS A 523 -4.91 -1.39 28.98
CA HIS A 523 -5.43 -2.23 30.05
C HIS A 523 -4.33 -2.98 30.81
N GLU A 524 -3.32 -3.49 30.12
CA GLU A 524 -2.14 -4.11 30.74
C GLU A 524 -1.42 -3.13 31.67
N ASN A 525 -1.10 -1.93 31.20
CA ASN A 525 -0.44 -0.92 32.04
C ASN A 525 -1.35 -0.45 33.19
N MET A 526 -2.67 -0.39 32.99
CA MET A 526 -3.63 -0.03 34.05
C MET A 526 -3.64 -1.09 35.15
N ALA A 527 -3.63 -2.38 34.77
CA ALA A 527 -3.57 -3.48 35.71
C ALA A 527 -2.27 -3.44 36.54
N LYS A 528 -1.12 -3.23 35.90
CA LYS A 528 0.18 -3.06 36.59
C LYS A 528 0.19 -1.86 37.53
N ALA A 529 -0.36 -0.73 37.09
CA ALA A 529 -0.43 0.49 37.88
C ALA A 529 -1.30 0.31 39.14
N LEU A 530 -2.47 -0.31 38.99
CA LEU A 530 -3.36 -0.62 40.11
C LEU A 530 -2.74 -1.61 41.09
N LEU A 531 -2.03 -2.63 40.59
CA LEU A 531 -1.36 -3.62 41.44
C LEU A 531 -0.26 -2.96 42.29
N LEU A 532 0.57 -2.10 41.68
CA LEU A 532 1.61 -1.34 42.40
C LEU A 532 1.01 -0.36 43.42
N ASN A 533 -0.20 0.14 43.18
CA ASN A 533 -0.93 1.01 44.08
C ASN A 533 -1.78 0.23 45.12
N GLY A 534 -1.60 -1.09 45.24
CA GLY A 534 -2.30 -1.94 46.22
C GLY A 534 -3.78 -2.23 45.90
N GLN A 535 -4.26 -1.88 44.72
CA GLN A 535 -5.66 -2.06 44.29
C GLN A 535 -5.84 -3.35 43.48
N ALA A 536 -5.48 -4.49 44.08
CA ALA A 536 -5.46 -5.80 43.41
C ALA A 536 -6.81 -6.18 42.78
N ASP A 537 -7.92 -5.92 43.47
CA ASP A 537 -9.28 -6.25 43.00
C ASP A 537 -9.62 -5.57 41.67
N LYS A 538 -9.23 -4.31 41.51
CA LYS A 538 -9.44 -3.56 40.26
C LYS A 538 -8.46 -3.99 39.17
N ALA A 539 -7.23 -4.35 39.55
CA ALA A 539 -6.21 -4.83 38.62
C ALA A 539 -6.67 -6.10 37.89
N LEU A 540 -7.36 -7.02 38.59
CA LEU A 540 -7.87 -8.27 38.01
C LEU A 540 -8.78 -8.04 36.80
N VAL A 541 -9.71 -7.08 36.85
CA VAL A 541 -10.62 -6.78 35.74
C VAL A 541 -9.86 -6.35 34.48
N HIS A 542 -8.81 -5.56 34.66
CA HIS A 542 -7.97 -5.08 33.56
C HIS A 542 -7.03 -6.18 33.04
N PHE A 543 -6.47 -7.02 33.92
CA PHE A 543 -5.73 -8.22 33.51
C PHE A 543 -6.61 -9.18 32.71
N GLU A 544 -7.84 -9.43 33.13
CA GLU A 544 -8.78 -10.27 32.38
C GLU A 544 -9.05 -9.73 30.98
N THR A 545 -9.17 -8.40 30.85
CA THR A 545 -9.39 -7.77 29.55
C THR A 545 -8.16 -7.92 28.65
N ALA A 546 -6.97 -7.68 29.19
CA ALA A 546 -5.71 -7.84 28.45
C ALA A 546 -5.41 -9.32 28.11
N LEU A 547 -5.69 -10.26 29.02
CA LEU A 547 -5.49 -11.71 28.80
C LEU A 547 -6.50 -12.31 27.82
N ARG A 548 -7.68 -11.71 27.61
CA ARG A 548 -8.56 -12.14 26.51
C ARG A 548 -7.92 -11.90 25.15
N ALA A 549 -7.06 -10.90 25.03
CA ALA A 549 -6.37 -10.57 23.79
C ALA A 549 -5.14 -11.46 23.55
N ASP A 550 -4.37 -11.73 24.61
CA ASP A 550 -3.24 -12.65 24.57
C ASP A 550 -3.30 -13.65 25.75
N PRO A 551 -4.07 -14.75 25.60
CA PRO A 551 -4.25 -15.74 26.67
C PRO A 551 -2.96 -16.46 27.09
N PHE A 552 -1.92 -16.41 26.25
CA PHE A 552 -0.68 -17.15 26.44
C PHE A 552 0.49 -16.25 26.86
N ASN A 553 0.23 -14.98 27.19
CA ASN A 553 1.24 -14.08 27.71
C ASN A 553 1.67 -14.51 29.12
N ALA A 554 2.80 -15.22 29.21
CA ALA A 554 3.31 -15.78 30.46
C ALA A 554 3.58 -14.71 31.52
N ASP A 555 4.09 -13.54 31.12
CA ASP A 555 4.38 -12.43 32.04
C ASP A 555 3.08 -11.84 32.61
N LEU A 556 2.08 -11.66 31.76
CA LEU A 556 0.77 -11.14 32.15
C LEU A 556 0.01 -12.15 33.05
N LEU A 557 0.09 -13.44 32.74
CA LEU A 557 -0.46 -14.52 33.58
C LEU A 557 0.18 -14.55 34.96
N ASN A 558 1.51 -14.44 35.03
CA ASN A 558 2.22 -14.40 36.32
C ASN A 558 1.78 -13.20 37.18
N GLN A 559 1.64 -12.03 36.57
CA GLN A 559 1.18 -10.82 37.26
C GLN A 559 -0.30 -10.91 37.66
N TYR A 560 -1.14 -11.53 36.83
CA TYR A 560 -2.53 -11.82 37.17
C TYR A 560 -2.62 -12.76 38.38
N HIS A 561 -1.84 -13.83 38.43
CA HIS A 561 -1.77 -14.72 39.58
C HIS A 561 -1.27 -14.01 40.84
N GLN A 562 -0.27 -13.13 40.71
CA GLN A 562 0.17 -12.29 41.82
C GLN A 562 -0.94 -11.36 42.33
N ALA A 563 -1.73 -10.77 41.43
CA ALA A 563 -2.89 -9.97 41.82
C ALA A 563 -3.95 -10.82 42.52
N GLN A 564 -4.18 -12.06 42.08
CA GLN A 564 -5.12 -12.99 42.71
C GLN A 564 -4.69 -13.38 44.13
N THR A 565 -3.40 -13.62 44.38
CA THR A 565 -2.92 -13.98 45.72
C THR A 565 -2.92 -12.79 46.69
N THR A 566 -2.81 -11.58 46.17
CA THR A 566 -2.85 -10.33 46.95
C THR A 566 -4.29 -9.86 47.23
N CYS A 567 -5.23 -10.27 46.38
CA CYS A 567 -6.67 -10.05 46.54
C CYS A 567 -7.22 -10.92 47.69
N SER A 568 -7.89 -10.30 48.65
CA SER A 568 -8.43 -10.99 49.85
C SER A 568 -9.84 -11.58 49.64
N ALA A 569 -10.41 -11.47 48.43
CA ALA A 569 -11.75 -11.94 48.12
C ALA A 569 -11.74 -13.26 47.32
N PRO A 570 -12.59 -14.24 47.65
CA PRO A 570 -12.71 -15.47 46.88
C PRO A 570 -13.38 -15.17 45.53
N GLN A 571 -12.62 -15.21 44.44
CA GLN A 571 -13.15 -15.06 43.08
C GLN A 571 -13.04 -16.35 42.26
N LYS A 572 -14.02 -16.54 41.36
CA LYS A 572 -14.08 -17.64 40.41
C LYS A 572 -12.80 -17.66 39.56
N THR A 573 -12.02 -18.72 39.70
CA THR A 573 -10.86 -18.98 38.84
C THR A 573 -11.33 -19.02 37.39
N LEU A 574 -10.87 -18.08 36.57
CA LEU A 574 -10.97 -18.20 35.12
C LEU A 574 -10.23 -19.47 34.73
N ARG A 575 -10.95 -20.46 34.18
CA ARG A 575 -10.32 -21.55 33.41
C ARG A 575 -9.92 -20.96 32.07
N VAL A 576 -8.77 -20.28 32.04
CA VAL A 576 -8.06 -20.02 30.79
C VAL A 576 -7.52 -21.39 30.32
N PRO A 577 -7.71 -21.77 29.03
CA PRO A 577 -7.29 -23.07 28.53
C PRO A 577 -5.78 -23.32 28.61
#